data_AF-A0A8T4CBQ7-F1
#
_entry.id   AF-A0A8T4CBQ7-F1
#
_cell.length_a   1.000
_cell.length_b   1.000
_cell.length_c   1.000
_cell.angle_alpha   90.00
_cell.angle_beta   90.00
_cell.angle_gamma   90.00
#
_symmetry.space_group_name_H-M   'P 1'
#
loop_
_entity.id
_entity.type
_entity.pdbx_description
1 polymer ?
#
loop_
_entity_poly.entity_id
_entity_poly.type
_entity_poly.pdbx_seq_one_letter_code
_entity_poly.pdbx_strand_id
1 'polypeptide(L)'
;MAKALRVGKLRFPLDRRYYIRRGAHIWVLPGKGGTVRIGMDSFLSENAGYLNYILLDRKRTVRRGGSLGSFESAKFVSKLHSPVGGRIIGVNEPVLKDPRRINRDPYGSWIVELQATDLEKDLMSPELLGDAGDLRRWIKEELRRAESDG
;
A
#
# COMPACT_ATOMS: atom_id res chain seq x y z
N MET A 1 8.61 11.03 17.17
CA MET A 1 7.69 10.16 16.39
C MET A 1 7.49 10.77 15.01
N ALA A 2 7.34 9.95 13.95
CA ALA A 2 7.07 10.46 12.61
C ALA A 2 5.69 11.15 12.55
N LYS A 3 5.61 12.28 11.84
CA LYS A 3 4.36 13.04 11.63
C LYS A 3 3.35 12.14 10.90
N ALA A 4 2.08 12.21 11.29
CA ALA A 4 1.01 11.44 10.67
C ALA A 4 -0.24 12.32 10.49
N LEU A 5 -0.92 12.15 9.36
CA LEU A 5 -2.27 12.65 9.14
C LEU A 5 -3.26 11.71 9.86
N ARG A 6 -4.33 12.28 10.40
CA ARG A 6 -5.50 11.54 10.89
C ARG A 6 -6.75 11.98 10.14
N VAL A 7 -7.59 11.01 9.78
CA VAL A 7 -8.93 11.23 9.21
C VAL A 7 -9.88 10.27 9.92
N GLY A 8 -10.63 10.78 10.89
CA GLY A 8 -11.39 9.93 11.83
C GLY A 8 -10.46 8.99 12.60
N LYS A 9 -10.78 7.69 12.62
CA LYS A 9 -9.94 6.63 13.22
C LYS A 9 -8.70 6.27 12.39
N LEU A 10 -8.68 6.65 11.11
CA LEU A 10 -7.59 6.31 10.19
C LEU A 10 -6.36 7.17 10.47
N ARG A 11 -5.19 6.53 10.49
CA ARG A 11 -3.89 7.18 10.67
C ARG A 11 -3.06 6.96 9.41
N PHE A 12 -2.35 7.97 8.93
CA PHE A 12 -1.49 7.88 7.74
C PHE A 12 -0.14 8.58 8.02
N PRO A 13 0.95 7.84 8.27
CA PRO A 13 2.30 8.40 8.36
C PRO A 13 2.68 9.24 7.14
N LEU A 14 3.36 10.37 7.33
CA LEU A 14 3.79 11.26 6.25
C LEU A 14 5.24 11.04 5.82
N ASP A 15 5.87 9.96 6.30
CA ASP A 15 7.21 9.49 5.92
C ASP A 15 7.20 8.64 4.63
N ARG A 16 6.03 8.43 4.03
CA ARG A 16 5.78 7.52 2.91
C ARG A 16 4.86 8.17 1.88
N ARG A 17 4.69 7.52 0.72
CA ARG A 17 3.72 7.90 -0.31
C ARG A 17 2.54 6.94 -0.33
N TYR A 18 1.39 7.40 -0.82
CA TYR A 18 0.15 6.61 -0.92
C TYR A 18 -0.29 6.52 -2.38
N TYR A 19 -0.49 5.31 -2.86
CA TYR A 19 -0.87 5.03 -4.24
C TYR A 19 -2.38 5.12 -4.40
N ILE A 20 -2.84 6.13 -5.14
CA ILE A 20 -4.27 6.44 -5.30
C ILE A 20 -5.02 5.47 -6.21
N ARG A 21 -4.33 4.44 -6.72
CA ARG A 21 -4.97 3.40 -7.50
C ARG A 21 -5.91 2.60 -6.62
N ARG A 22 -7.17 2.55 -7.04
CA ARG A 22 -8.28 1.98 -6.27
C ARG A 22 -8.07 0.50 -5.94
N GLY A 23 -8.68 0.09 -4.83
CA GLY A 23 -8.83 -1.30 -4.42
C GLY A 23 -7.79 -1.78 -3.41
N ALA A 24 -6.50 -1.52 -3.65
CA ALA A 24 -5.43 -2.07 -2.81
C ALA A 24 -4.94 -1.13 -1.69
N HIS A 25 -5.20 0.18 -1.78
CA HIS A 25 -4.83 1.19 -0.77
C HIS A 25 -3.37 1.01 -0.27
N ILE A 26 -2.43 1.25 -1.18
CA ILE A 26 -1.03 0.89 -1.01
C ILE A 26 -0.23 2.09 -0.48
N TRP A 27 0.72 1.82 0.40
CA TRP A 27 1.77 2.78 0.75
C TRP A 27 3.16 2.35 0.26
N VAL A 28 4.04 3.32 0.04
CA VAL A 28 5.45 3.15 -0.36
C VAL A 28 6.34 3.89 0.61
N LEU A 29 7.18 3.17 1.34
CA LEU A 29 8.16 3.74 2.27
C LEU A 29 9.56 3.68 1.63
N PRO A 30 10.15 4.84 1.26
CA PRO A 30 11.53 4.91 0.80
C PRO A 30 12.53 4.52 1.90
N GLY A 31 13.52 3.72 1.52
CA GLY A 31 14.65 3.31 2.34
C GLY A 31 15.98 3.87 1.83
N LYS A 32 17.09 3.32 2.33
CA LYS A 32 18.45 3.70 1.89
C LYS A 32 18.80 3.03 0.57
N GLY A 33 19.64 3.68 -0.24
CA GLY A 33 20.19 3.07 -1.46
C GLY A 33 19.16 2.74 -2.54
N GLY A 34 18.03 3.47 -2.60
CA GLY A 34 16.96 3.19 -3.56
C GLY A 34 16.08 1.98 -3.23
N THR A 35 16.19 1.46 -2.01
CA THR A 35 15.25 0.43 -1.53
C THR A 35 13.89 1.04 -1.20
N VAL A 36 12.82 0.29 -1.39
CA VAL A 36 11.49 0.66 -0.91
C VAL A 36 10.75 -0.52 -0.32
N ARG A 37 9.90 -0.26 0.67
CA ARG A 37 8.91 -1.22 1.16
C ARG A 37 7.52 -0.79 0.72
N ILE A 38 6.73 -1.79 0.35
CA ILE A 38 5.35 -1.61 -0.09
C ILE A 38 4.45 -2.39 0.86
N GLY A 39 3.35 -1.78 1.29
CA GLY A 39 2.33 -2.42 2.11
C GLY A 39 0.95 -1.80 1.89
N MET A 40 0.00 -2.15 2.73
CA MET A 40 -1.39 -1.67 2.65
C MET A 40 -1.70 -0.74 3.82
N ASP A 41 -2.51 0.28 3.60
CA ASP A 41 -2.76 1.34 4.57
C ASP A 41 -3.95 1.07 5.52
N SER A 42 -4.19 2.02 6.42
CA SER A 42 -5.28 1.92 7.41
C SER A 42 -6.66 1.87 6.78
N PHE A 43 -6.87 2.49 5.61
CA PHE A 43 -8.18 2.46 4.95
C PHE A 43 -8.54 1.03 4.58
N LEU A 44 -7.62 0.28 3.96
CA LEU A 44 -7.87 -1.13 3.64
C LEU A 44 -8.21 -1.91 4.90
N SER A 45 -7.40 -1.72 5.95
CA SER A 45 -7.50 -2.47 7.20
C SER A 45 -8.85 -2.31 7.90
N GLU A 46 -9.44 -1.11 7.82
CA GLU A 46 -10.72 -0.79 8.43
C GLU A 46 -11.92 -1.07 7.52
N ASN A 47 -11.76 -0.97 6.19
CA ASN A 47 -12.90 -0.99 5.26
C ASN A 47 -13.04 -2.30 4.50
N ALA A 48 -11.96 -3.06 4.25
CA ALA A 48 -12.00 -4.31 3.49
C ALA A 48 -12.47 -5.53 4.30
N GLY A 49 -12.62 -5.39 5.62
CA GLY A 49 -12.75 -6.54 6.50
C GLY A 49 -11.42 -7.28 6.68
N TYR A 50 -11.48 -8.52 7.16
CA TYR A 50 -10.27 -9.31 7.40
C TYR A 50 -9.63 -9.78 6.09
N LEU A 51 -8.31 -9.62 5.98
CA LEU A 51 -7.53 -10.23 4.91
C LEU A 51 -7.43 -11.74 5.13
N ASN A 52 -7.74 -12.51 4.08
CA ASN A 52 -7.71 -13.98 4.09
C ASN A 52 -6.41 -14.51 3.50
N TYR A 53 -6.00 -14.01 2.33
CA TYR A 53 -4.75 -14.39 1.68
C TYR A 53 -4.13 -13.24 0.87
N ILE A 54 -2.82 -13.34 0.66
CA ILE A 54 -2.04 -12.55 -0.31
C ILE A 54 -1.26 -13.55 -1.16
N LEU A 55 -1.46 -13.51 -2.47
CA LEU A 55 -0.75 -14.34 -3.43
C LEU A 55 0.17 -13.46 -4.27
N LEU A 56 1.48 -13.66 -4.16
CA LEU A 56 2.46 -12.92 -4.96
C LEU A 56 2.85 -13.67 -6.23
N ASP A 57 3.05 -12.93 -7.32
CA ASP A 57 3.55 -13.46 -8.58
C ASP A 57 5.01 -13.93 -8.41
N ARG A 58 5.36 -15.12 -8.93
CA ARG A 58 6.71 -15.69 -8.84
C ARG A 58 7.67 -15.02 -9.85
N LYS A 59 8.00 -13.76 -9.62
CA LYS A 59 8.88 -12.96 -10.49
C LYS A 59 9.96 -12.24 -9.72
N ARG A 60 11.06 -11.92 -10.41
CA ARG A 60 12.20 -11.20 -9.82
C ARG A 60 12.16 -9.70 -10.06
N THR A 61 11.40 -9.23 -11.06
CA THR A 61 11.29 -7.83 -11.42
C THR A 61 9.85 -7.43 -11.66
N VAL A 62 9.56 -6.14 -11.47
CA VAL A 62 8.25 -5.54 -11.70
C VAL A 62 8.43 -4.17 -12.35
N ARG A 63 7.59 -3.86 -13.33
CA ARG A 63 7.46 -2.50 -13.86
C ARG A 63 6.48 -1.71 -13.00
N ARG A 64 6.63 -0.39 -12.93
CA ARG A 64 5.62 0.50 -12.34
C ARG A 64 4.25 0.20 -12.96
N GLY A 65 3.21 0.14 -12.12
CA GLY A 65 1.84 -0.21 -12.48
C GLY A 65 1.60 -1.70 -12.74
N GLY A 66 2.66 -2.53 -12.79
CA GLY A 66 2.58 -3.97 -13.03
C GLY A 66 2.07 -4.75 -11.82
N SER A 67 1.45 -5.90 -12.06
CA SER A 67 0.95 -6.81 -11.01
C SER A 67 2.08 -7.29 -10.11
N LEU A 68 1.93 -7.19 -8.79
CA LEU A 68 2.73 -7.93 -7.80
C LEU A 68 2.05 -9.25 -7.42
N GLY A 69 0.77 -9.41 -7.75
CA GLY A 69 -0.08 -10.51 -7.37
C GLY A 69 -1.50 -10.05 -7.05
N SER A 70 -2.16 -10.73 -6.12
CA SER A 70 -3.52 -10.42 -5.66
C SER A 70 -3.68 -10.64 -4.17
N PHE A 71 -4.76 -10.13 -3.61
CA PHE A 71 -5.19 -10.43 -2.25
C PHE A 71 -6.70 -10.64 -2.21
N GLU A 72 -7.14 -11.33 -1.16
CA GLU A 72 -8.55 -11.47 -0.82
C GLU A 72 -8.81 -11.01 0.60
N SER A 73 -9.93 -10.31 0.72
CA SER A 73 -10.53 -9.92 1.98
C SER A 73 -11.91 -10.56 2.12
N ALA A 74 -12.50 -10.43 3.30
CA ALA A 74 -13.89 -10.83 3.52
C ALA A 74 -14.91 -10.12 2.61
N LYS A 75 -14.54 -8.97 2.01
CA LYS A 75 -15.45 -8.18 1.16
C LYS A 75 -15.18 -8.28 -0.33
N PHE A 76 -13.93 -8.45 -0.74
CA PHE A 76 -13.55 -8.44 -2.16
C PHE A 76 -12.18 -9.06 -2.42
N VAL A 77 -11.94 -9.38 -3.70
CA VAL A 77 -10.65 -9.78 -4.26
C VAL A 77 -10.12 -8.66 -5.13
N SER A 78 -8.82 -8.33 -5.03
CA SER A 78 -8.21 -7.31 -5.89
C SER A 78 -6.77 -7.62 -6.25
N LYS A 79 -6.31 -7.01 -7.36
CA LYS A 79 -4.92 -7.10 -7.81
C LYS A 79 -4.05 -6.10 -7.06
N LEU A 80 -2.89 -6.56 -6.62
CA LEU A 80 -1.85 -5.73 -6.05
C LEU A 80 -0.96 -5.20 -7.20
N HIS A 81 -0.89 -3.89 -7.38
CA HIS A 81 -0.07 -3.28 -8.42
C HIS A 81 1.11 -2.53 -7.80
N SER A 82 2.30 -2.67 -8.36
CA SER A 82 3.48 -1.99 -7.84
C SER A 82 3.46 -0.51 -8.22
N PRO A 83 3.47 0.43 -7.26
CA PRO A 83 3.60 1.86 -7.53
C PRO A 83 4.99 2.26 -8.05
N VAL A 84 6.00 1.40 -7.88
CA VAL A 84 7.37 1.64 -8.38
C VAL A 84 7.88 0.44 -9.19
N GLY A 85 8.77 0.69 -10.14
CA GLY A 85 9.48 -0.34 -10.89
C GLY A 85 10.78 -0.76 -10.19
N GLY A 86 11.14 -2.04 -10.28
CA GLY A 86 12.37 -2.51 -9.67
C GLY A 86 12.53 -4.02 -9.62
N ARG A 87 13.60 -4.44 -8.94
CA ARG A 87 13.87 -5.84 -8.59
C ARG A 87 13.28 -6.14 -7.22
N ILE A 88 12.55 -7.24 -7.09
CA ILE A 88 12.08 -7.74 -5.79
C ILE A 88 13.29 -8.29 -5.05
N ILE A 89 13.56 -7.75 -3.86
CA ILE A 89 14.71 -8.11 -3.02
C ILE A 89 14.30 -8.75 -1.69
N GLY A 90 13.02 -8.62 -1.31
CA GLY A 90 12.49 -9.22 -0.10
C GLY A 90 10.98 -9.39 -0.17
N VAL A 91 10.49 -10.40 0.54
CA VAL A 91 9.06 -10.64 0.81
C VAL A 91 8.88 -10.86 2.31
N ASN A 92 7.79 -10.36 2.87
CA ASN A 92 7.51 -10.52 4.29
C ASN A 92 6.71 -11.82 4.52
N GLU A 93 7.43 -12.93 4.59
CA GLU A 93 6.84 -14.27 4.80
C GLU A 93 5.86 -14.34 6.00
N PRO A 94 6.15 -13.74 7.18
CA PRO A 94 5.19 -13.66 8.27
C PRO A 94 3.84 -13.02 7.89
N VAL A 95 3.83 -12.00 7.03
CA VAL A 95 2.60 -11.33 6.57
C VAL A 95 1.88 -12.17 5.52
N LEU A 96 2.60 -12.89 4.66
CA LEU A 96 1.98 -13.81 3.70
C LEU A 96 1.30 -15.00 4.40
N LYS A 97 1.92 -15.50 5.48
CA LYS A 97 1.35 -16.58 6.31
C LYS A 97 0.19 -16.14 7.19
N ASP A 98 0.21 -14.90 7.67
CA ASP A 98 -0.87 -14.28 8.45
C ASP A 98 -1.18 -12.87 7.94
N PRO A 99 -1.99 -12.73 6.87
CA PRO A 99 -2.35 -11.43 6.30
C PRO A 99 -3.09 -10.52 7.27
N ARG A 100 -3.73 -11.07 8.31
CA ARG A 100 -4.42 -10.27 9.33
C ARG A 100 -3.47 -9.40 10.15
N ARG A 101 -2.15 -9.60 10.04
CA ARG A 101 -1.15 -8.65 10.54
C ARG A 101 -1.34 -7.26 9.98
N ILE A 102 -1.73 -7.14 8.71
CA ILE A 102 -2.03 -5.85 8.08
C ILE A 102 -3.23 -5.19 8.75
N ASN A 103 -4.30 -5.93 9.05
CA ASN A 103 -5.44 -5.39 9.78
C ASN A 103 -5.05 -4.84 11.17
N ARG A 104 -4.05 -5.43 11.85
CA ARG A 104 -3.60 -5.03 13.20
C ARG A 104 -2.55 -3.92 13.19
N ASP A 105 -1.59 -3.98 12.28
CA ASP A 105 -0.50 -3.02 12.12
C ASP A 105 -0.20 -2.80 10.63
N PRO A 106 -0.98 -1.95 9.95
CA PRO A 106 -0.83 -1.72 8.51
C PRO A 106 0.52 -1.12 8.12
N TYR A 107 1.15 -0.36 9.02
CA TYR A 107 2.38 0.36 8.70
C TYR A 107 3.66 -0.35 9.13
N GLY A 108 3.57 -1.34 10.03
CA GLY A 108 4.64 -2.31 10.29
C GLY A 108 4.57 -3.55 9.39
N SER A 109 3.41 -3.85 8.79
CA SER A 109 3.20 -5.01 7.92
C SER A 109 3.45 -4.71 6.45
N TRP A 110 4.72 -4.56 6.07
CA TRP A 110 5.12 -4.51 4.66
C TRP A 110 4.92 -5.88 3.98
N ILE A 111 4.75 -5.91 2.67
CA ILE A 111 4.48 -7.12 1.87
C ILE A 111 5.70 -7.47 1.00
N VAL A 112 6.18 -6.51 0.21
CA VAL A 112 7.36 -6.65 -0.64
C VAL A 112 8.36 -5.52 -0.42
N GLU A 113 9.63 -5.83 -0.60
CA GLU A 113 10.73 -4.89 -0.64
C GLU A 113 11.37 -4.92 -2.03
N LEU A 114 11.56 -3.75 -2.64
CA LEU A 114 12.12 -3.60 -3.97
C LEU A 114 13.43 -2.81 -3.91
N GLN A 115 14.38 -3.18 -4.75
CA GLN A 115 15.39 -2.26 -5.25
C GLN A 115 14.79 -1.52 -6.45
N ALA A 116 14.45 -0.25 -6.27
CA ALA A 116 13.84 0.54 -7.33
C ALA A 116 14.84 0.83 -8.46
N THR A 117 14.36 0.80 -9.70
CA THR A 117 15.17 1.14 -10.88
C THR A 117 15.37 2.65 -10.99
N ASP A 118 14.32 3.43 -10.73
CA ASP A 118 14.32 4.90 -10.81
C ASP A 118 13.34 5.45 -9.77
N LEU A 119 13.80 5.47 -8.50
CA LEU A 119 12.93 5.78 -7.38
C LEU A 119 12.42 7.22 -7.41
N GLU A 120 13.30 8.17 -7.72
CA GLU A 120 12.96 9.59 -7.72
C GLU A 120 11.86 9.88 -8.72
N LYS A 121 12.00 9.38 -9.95
CA LYS A 121 10.98 9.52 -10.99
C LYS A 121 9.66 8.89 -10.57
N ASP A 122 9.69 7.68 -10.03
CA ASP A 122 8.46 6.97 -9.65
C ASP A 122 7.73 7.69 -8.51
N LEU A 123 8.44 8.22 -7.50
CA LEU A 123 7.87 8.97 -6.38
C LEU A 123 7.31 10.35 -6.77
N MET A 124 7.75 10.93 -7.89
CA MET A 124 7.22 12.18 -8.44
C MET A 124 5.92 11.98 -9.24
N SER A 125 5.46 10.74 -9.39
CA SER A 125 4.20 10.46 -10.06
C SER A 125 3.01 11.11 -9.34
N PRO A 126 2.05 11.71 -10.08
CA PRO A 126 0.83 12.26 -9.48
C PRO A 126 -0.06 11.18 -8.83
N GLU A 127 0.17 9.90 -9.14
CA GLU A 127 -0.56 8.81 -8.49
C GLU A 127 -0.05 8.49 -7.07
N LEU A 128 1.06 9.11 -6.63
CA LEU A 128 1.67 8.90 -5.32
C LEU A 128 1.59 10.15 -4.44
N LEU A 129 0.63 10.17 -3.53
CA LEU A 129 0.43 11.31 -2.64
C LEU A 129 1.41 11.29 -1.48
N GLY A 130 2.04 12.44 -1.21
CA GLY A 130 2.89 12.67 -0.03
C GLY A 130 2.47 13.86 0.83
N ASP A 131 1.69 14.79 0.29
CA ASP A 131 1.17 15.93 1.03
C ASP A 131 -0.06 15.55 1.87
N ALA A 132 -0.19 16.17 3.05
CA ALA A 132 -1.28 15.88 3.98
C ALA A 132 -2.63 16.43 3.51
N GLY A 133 -2.65 17.52 2.75
CA GLY A 133 -3.86 18.11 2.17
C GLY A 133 -4.47 17.22 1.10
N ASP A 134 -3.66 16.82 0.12
CA ASP A 134 -4.10 15.93 -0.96
C ASP A 134 -4.51 14.55 -0.44
N LEU A 135 -3.70 13.98 0.46
CA LEU A 135 -4.01 12.71 1.10
C LEU A 135 -5.34 12.78 1.88
N ARG A 136 -5.58 13.86 2.63
CA ARG A 136 -6.85 14.05 3.35
C ARG A 136 -8.03 14.11 2.40
N ARG A 137 -7.89 14.82 1.26
CA ARG A 137 -8.95 14.95 0.25
C ARG A 137 -9.30 13.57 -0.32
N TRP A 138 -8.30 12.84 -0.79
CA TRP A 138 -8.47 11.51 -1.35
C TRP A 138 -9.12 10.53 -0.36
N ILE A 139 -8.63 10.47 0.88
CA ILE A 139 -9.21 9.56 1.90
C ILE A 139 -10.66 9.93 2.25
N LYS A 140 -11.00 11.22 2.31
CA LYS A 140 -12.40 11.64 2.52
C LYS A 140 -13.31 11.19 1.38
N GLU A 141 -12.82 11.22 0.14
CA GLU A 141 -13.58 10.74 -1.02
C GLU A 141 -13.76 9.22 -0.98
N GLU A 142 -12.70 8.46 -0.65
CA GLU A 142 -12.80 7.00 -0.53
C GLU A 142 -13.73 6.58 0.61
N LEU A 143 -13.77 7.33 1.72
CA LEU A 143 -14.73 7.08 2.81
C LEU A 143 -16.18 7.29 2.37
N ARG A 144 -16.48 8.42 1.70
CA ARG A 144 -17.83 8.67 1.16
C ARG A 144 -18.27 7.59 0.17
N ARG A 145 -17.35 7.09 -0.65
CA ARG A 145 -17.63 6.00 -1.59
C ARG A 145 -17.96 4.70 -0.85
N ALA A 146 -17.14 4.33 0.13
CA ALA A 146 -17.37 3.13 0.93
C ALA A 146 -18.68 3.15 1.73
N GLU A 147 -19.16 4.34 2.12
CA GLU A 147 -20.49 4.53 2.73
C GLU A 147 -21.63 4.42 1.72
N SER A 148 -21.40 4.74 0.44
CA SER A 148 -22.42 4.66 -0.62
C SER A 148 -22.58 3.26 -1.20
N ASP A 149 -21.52 2.44 -1.11
CA ASP A 149 -21.47 1.07 -1.65
C ASP A 149 -22.01 0.01 -0.66
N GLY A 150 -22.37 0.41 0.58
CA GLY A 150 -22.87 -0.47 1.65
C GLY A 150 -24.34 -0.23 1.97
#